data_AF-A0A8I6YAQ9-F1
#
_entry.id   AF-A0A8I6YAQ9-F1
#
_cell.length_a   1.000
_cell.length_b   1.000
_cell.length_c   1.000
_cell.angle_alpha   90.00
_cell.angle_beta   90.00
_cell.angle_gamma   90.00
#
_symmetry.space_group_name_H-M   'P 1'
#
loop_
_entity.id
_entity.type
_entity.pdbx_description
1 polymer ?
#
loop_
_entity_poly.entity_id
_entity_poly.type
_entity_poly.pdbx_seq_one_letter_code
_entity_poly.pdbx_strand_id
1 'polypeptide(L)'
;MECLTAGFAARSVGREYNFVCPSKPVGEKQWVPGRVLCYFTAHTNSSRCCKVATGVCPISPVVGRRSRWRSFAASLNLENGPAPSSSTLSSSGQTSEQPTSAELKSLLADKERSKLLRKLSEANQHNRFLKRQSQIKDDAAVKFRSELAVLELELQALVGLAEEIANFDIPAGSRKVNGKYIQSHLLSRLEAVHDKVMVQIKDIESLRPREIAVHWVGMAENVQIMGSFDGWSHGEAMSREYSGDYARFSATLKLRPGSYEIKFLVDGEWKLSSEYPITGEGLTQNNKLAVE
;
A
#
# COMPACT_ATOMS: atom_id res chain seq x y z
N MET A 1 -58.03 -42.83 2.18
CA MET A 1 -57.99 -42.68 3.66
C MET A 1 -56.78 -41.83 3.98
N GLU A 2 -56.85 -40.60 4.50
CA GLU A 2 -57.93 -39.71 4.89
C GLU A 2 -57.38 -38.27 4.73
N CYS A 3 -58.24 -37.34 4.34
CA CYS A 3 -57.96 -35.90 4.34
C CYS A 3 -58.30 -35.33 5.72
N LEU A 4 -57.51 -34.40 6.28
CA LEU A 4 -58.05 -33.32 7.10
C LEU A 4 -57.18 -32.05 7.02
N THR A 5 -57.93 -30.95 6.95
CA THR A 5 -57.58 -29.55 6.68
C THR A 5 -57.32 -28.78 7.99
N ALA A 6 -56.86 -27.52 7.83
CA ALA A 6 -56.80 -26.39 8.79
C ALA A 6 -55.43 -26.19 9.47
N GLY A 7 -54.89 -24.97 9.64
CA GLY A 7 -55.37 -23.63 9.37
C GLY A 7 -54.25 -22.62 9.69
N PHE A 8 -54.38 -21.39 9.20
CA PHE A 8 -53.47 -20.28 9.49
C PHE A 8 -53.47 -19.92 10.99
N ALA A 9 -52.29 -19.81 11.61
CA ALA A 9 -52.09 -18.97 12.79
C ALA A 9 -50.63 -18.47 12.86
N ALA A 10 -50.49 -17.16 12.89
CA ALA A 10 -49.24 -16.44 13.09
C ALA A 10 -48.73 -16.59 14.53
N ARG A 11 -47.42 -16.85 14.70
CA ARG A 11 -46.57 -16.31 15.78
C ARG A 11 -45.16 -16.93 15.67
N SER A 12 -44.23 -16.17 15.12
CA SER A 12 -42.80 -16.44 15.26
C SER A 12 -42.37 -16.08 16.68
N VAL A 13 -42.23 -17.06 17.55
CA VAL A 13 -41.42 -16.95 18.76
C VAL A 13 -39.98 -17.30 18.36
N GLY A 14 -39.07 -16.33 18.51
CA GLY A 14 -37.67 -16.46 18.13
C GLY A 14 -37.02 -17.67 18.79
N ARG A 15 -36.50 -18.58 17.97
CA ARG A 15 -35.62 -19.67 18.40
C ARG A 15 -34.19 -19.16 18.24
N GLU A 16 -33.50 -18.93 19.36
CA GLU A 16 -32.06 -18.67 19.34
C GLU A 16 -31.32 -19.95 18.93
N TYR A 17 -30.55 -19.87 17.86
CA TYR A 17 -29.62 -20.92 17.47
C TYR A 17 -28.23 -20.53 17.98
N ASN A 18 -27.79 -21.18 19.06
CA ASN A 18 -26.40 -21.07 19.53
C ASN A 18 -25.52 -22.00 18.69
N PHE A 19 -24.81 -21.45 17.71
CA PHE A 19 -23.72 -22.15 17.07
C PHE A 19 -22.46 -21.99 17.93
N VAL A 20 -22.04 -23.08 18.58
CA VAL A 20 -20.75 -23.19 19.26
C VAL A 20 -19.79 -23.91 18.32
N CYS A 21 -18.79 -23.21 17.80
CA CYS A 21 -17.69 -23.84 17.06
C CYS A 21 -16.71 -24.48 18.05
N PRO A 22 -16.28 -25.75 17.86
CA PRO A 22 -15.24 -26.35 18.68
C PRO A 22 -13.86 -26.00 18.13
N SER A 23 -13.09 -25.16 18.82
CA SER A 23 -11.65 -25.03 18.58
C SER A 23 -10.87 -25.88 19.58
N LYS A 24 -10.13 -26.89 19.09
CA LYS A 24 -9.12 -27.62 19.88
C LYS A 24 -7.80 -26.82 20.00
N PRO A 25 -6.96 -27.06 21.02
CA PRO A 25 -6.02 -26.07 21.54
C PRO A 25 -4.55 -26.38 21.23
N VAL A 26 -3.72 -25.33 21.18
CA VAL A 26 -2.29 -25.38 21.57
C VAL A 26 -1.95 -24.05 22.26
N GLY A 27 -1.54 -24.10 23.54
CA GLY A 27 -0.85 -23.01 24.23
C GLY A 27 -1.73 -22.07 25.08
N GLU A 28 -1.22 -21.68 26.25
CA GLU A 28 -1.95 -21.24 27.44
C GLU A 28 -2.60 -19.84 27.45
N LYS A 29 -3.82 -19.81 28.03
CA LYS A 29 -4.41 -18.85 29.01
C LYS A 29 -4.55 -17.36 28.64
N GLN A 30 -5.78 -16.95 28.27
CA GLN A 30 -6.64 -15.98 28.98
C GLN A 30 -7.99 -15.81 28.22
N TRP A 31 -9.14 -16.03 28.87
CA TRP A 31 -10.47 -15.75 28.29
C TRP A 31 -11.02 -14.41 28.79
N VAL A 32 -11.59 -13.59 27.90
CA VAL A 32 -12.47 -12.46 28.24
C VAL A 32 -13.74 -12.59 27.39
N PRO A 33 -14.96 -12.66 27.97
CA PRO A 33 -16.18 -12.74 27.19
C PRO A 33 -16.57 -11.33 26.68
N GLY A 34 -16.51 -11.11 25.36
CA GLY A 34 -17.13 -9.96 24.71
C GLY A 34 -18.56 -10.26 24.31
N ARG A 35 -19.55 -9.57 24.87
CA ARG A 35 -20.93 -9.55 24.35
C ARG A 35 -21.01 -8.54 23.21
N VAL A 36 -21.32 -8.99 22.00
CA VAL A 36 -21.69 -8.12 20.88
C VAL A 36 -23.20 -8.18 20.74
N LEU A 37 -23.87 -7.04 20.95
CA LEU A 37 -25.31 -6.88 20.76
C LEU A 37 -25.52 -6.16 19.42
N CYS A 38 -25.98 -6.90 18.41
CA CYS A 38 -26.33 -6.34 17.11
C CYS A 38 -27.85 -6.14 17.04
N TYR A 39 -28.30 -4.90 16.85
CA TYR A 39 -29.69 -4.61 16.50
C TYR A 39 -29.80 -4.52 14.98
N PHE A 40 -30.68 -5.33 14.38
CA PHE A 40 -31.10 -5.18 12.99
C PHE A 40 -32.55 -4.67 12.98
N THR A 41 -32.78 -3.51 12.37
CA THR A 41 -34.12 -3.08 12.00
C THR A 41 -34.46 -3.70 10.64
N ALA A 42 -35.39 -4.66 10.65
CA ALA A 42 -35.96 -5.21 9.42
C ALA A 42 -37.13 -4.33 8.97
N HIS A 43 -37.02 -3.71 7.79
CA HIS A 43 -38.18 -3.19 7.07
C HIS A 43 -38.49 -4.12 5.90
N THR A 44 -39.66 -4.74 5.95
CA THR A 44 -40.26 -5.44 4.82
C THR A 44 -40.95 -4.41 3.94
N ASN A 45 -40.59 -4.34 2.66
CA ASN A 45 -41.58 -3.92 1.67
C ASN A 45 -41.38 -4.61 0.32
N SER A 46 -42.52 -5.01 -0.20
CA SER A 46 -42.75 -5.77 -1.42
C SER A 46 -42.46 -4.94 -2.67
N SER A 47 -41.95 -5.62 -3.69
CA SER A 47 -41.91 -5.24 -5.11
C SER A 47 -40.81 -4.29 -5.60
N ARG A 48 -40.01 -4.84 -6.54
CA ARG A 48 -39.30 -4.22 -7.67
C ARG A 48 -38.22 -3.15 -7.41
N CYS A 49 -37.04 -3.47 -7.94
CA CYS A 49 -35.92 -2.59 -8.35
C CYS A 49 -34.93 -2.16 -7.23
N CYS A 50 -33.85 -2.94 -7.07
CA CYS A 50 -32.69 -2.53 -6.30
C CYS A 50 -31.88 -1.48 -7.09
N LYS A 51 -32.05 -0.20 -6.77
CA LYS A 51 -31.04 0.83 -7.05
C LYS A 51 -30.06 0.84 -5.87
N VAL A 52 -28.79 0.56 -6.14
CA VAL A 52 -27.73 0.77 -5.14
C VAL A 52 -27.36 2.25 -5.18
N ALA A 53 -27.81 3.00 -4.19
CA ALA A 53 -27.31 4.36 -3.94
C ALA A 53 -26.16 4.26 -2.93
N THR A 54 -24.96 4.66 -3.36
CA THR A 54 -23.79 4.79 -2.49
C THR A 54 -23.96 6.04 -1.63
N GLY A 55 -24.46 5.87 -0.41
CA GLY A 55 -24.47 6.91 0.62
C GLY A 55 -23.12 6.97 1.32
N VAL A 56 -22.40 8.08 1.17
CA VAL A 56 -21.20 8.40 1.94
C VAL A 56 -21.60 8.86 3.34
N CYS A 57 -21.11 8.20 4.38
CA CYS A 57 -21.20 8.71 5.76
C CYS A 57 -19.83 9.28 6.17
N PRO A 58 -19.76 10.55 6.62
CA PRO A 58 -18.51 11.13 7.12
C PRO A 58 -18.25 10.66 8.55
N ILE A 59 -17.15 9.96 8.77
CA ILE A 59 -16.70 9.60 10.12
C ILE A 59 -15.92 10.80 10.68
N SER A 60 -16.58 11.60 11.52
CA SER A 60 -15.87 12.51 12.43
C SER A 60 -15.23 11.68 13.56
N PRO A 61 -13.98 11.97 13.98
CA PRO A 61 -13.35 11.22 15.06
C PRO A 61 -13.93 11.64 16.42
N VAL A 62 -14.43 10.67 17.17
CA VAL A 62 -14.82 10.84 18.57
C VAL A 62 -13.55 11.06 19.39
N VAL A 63 -13.49 12.22 20.04
CA VAL A 63 -12.47 12.57 21.03
C VAL A 63 -12.63 11.69 22.28
N GLY A 64 -11.53 11.08 22.72
CA GLY A 64 -11.31 10.78 24.13
C GLY A 64 -11.22 9.29 24.53
N ARG A 65 -9.99 8.74 24.53
CA ARG A 65 -9.33 8.22 25.75
C ARG A 65 -7.90 7.78 25.41
N ARG A 66 -6.92 8.34 26.12
CA ARG A 66 -5.54 7.86 26.12
C ARG A 66 -5.50 6.45 26.71
N SER A 67 -5.18 5.46 25.89
CA SER A 67 -4.66 4.17 26.37
C SER A 67 -3.15 4.16 26.15
N ARG A 68 -2.43 4.14 27.27
CA ARG A 68 -0.98 4.19 27.39
C ARG A 68 -0.38 2.86 26.92
N TRP A 69 0.07 2.79 25.68
CA TRP A 69 0.83 1.64 25.20
C TRP A 69 2.21 1.62 25.88
N ARG A 70 2.45 0.59 26.69
CA ARG A 70 3.81 0.24 27.14
C ARG A 70 4.47 -0.55 26.01
N SER A 71 5.51 0.01 25.43
CA SER A 71 6.42 -0.74 24.57
C SER A 71 7.29 -1.63 25.44
N PHE A 72 7.24 -2.95 25.22
CA PHE A 72 8.35 -3.82 25.59
C PHE A 72 9.45 -3.60 24.55
N ALA A 73 10.46 -2.81 24.90
CA ALA A 73 11.75 -2.86 24.22
C ALA A 73 12.61 -3.86 24.99
N ALA A 74 12.95 -4.98 24.35
CA ALA A 74 14.00 -5.86 24.83
C ALA A 74 15.33 -5.11 24.69
N SER A 75 15.89 -4.67 25.81
CA SER A 75 17.26 -4.16 25.87
C SER A 75 18.21 -5.34 25.70
N LEU A 76 18.91 -5.40 24.56
CA LEU A 76 20.08 -6.25 24.41
C LEU A 76 21.21 -5.64 25.24
N ASN A 77 21.58 -6.32 26.33
CA ASN A 77 22.74 -5.99 27.14
C ASN A 77 24.00 -6.23 26.29
N LEU A 78 24.79 -5.18 26.07
CA LEU A 78 26.14 -5.29 25.53
C LEU A 78 27.13 -4.66 26.52
N GLU A 79 27.95 -5.55 27.06
CA GLU A 79 29.25 -5.41 27.74
C GLU A 79 29.37 -4.74 29.13
N ASN A 80 29.87 -5.58 30.04
CA ASN A 80 30.49 -5.25 31.31
C ASN A 80 31.87 -4.61 31.06
N GLY A 81 32.06 -3.36 31.45
CA GLY A 81 33.36 -2.74 31.75
C GLY A 81 33.41 -2.35 33.24
N PRO A 82 34.58 -2.41 33.91
CA PRO A 82 34.64 -2.49 35.36
C PRO A 82 34.32 -1.16 36.06
N ALA A 83 33.65 -1.27 37.20
CA ALA A 83 33.28 -0.17 38.08
C ALA A 83 34.53 0.52 38.68
N PRO A 84 34.52 1.85 38.90
CA PRO A 84 35.42 2.48 39.84
C PRO A 84 34.80 2.46 41.24
N SER A 85 35.64 2.08 42.18
CA SER A 85 35.41 1.96 43.61
C SER A 85 35.02 3.28 44.26
N SER A 86 34.20 3.15 45.29
CA SER A 86 33.91 4.10 46.36
C SER A 86 35.07 5.03 46.74
N SER A 87 34.79 6.32 46.83
CA SER A 87 35.48 7.20 47.78
C SER A 87 34.49 8.23 48.36
N THR A 88 34.21 8.00 49.65
CA THR A 88 34.22 8.99 50.74
C THR A 88 33.47 10.31 50.55
N LEU A 89 32.37 10.39 51.29
CA LEU A 89 31.71 11.62 51.72
C LEU A 89 32.75 12.58 52.34
N SER A 90 32.86 13.80 51.82
CA SER A 90 33.47 14.93 52.53
C SER A 90 32.62 16.17 52.30
N SER A 91 31.99 16.59 53.39
CA SER A 91 31.24 17.83 53.54
C SER A 91 32.19 19.02 53.46
N SER A 92 31.95 19.95 52.52
CA SER A 92 32.29 21.36 52.71
C SER A 92 31.58 22.24 51.67
N GLY A 93 30.97 23.33 52.15
CA GLY A 93 30.70 24.55 51.39
C GLY A 93 29.56 24.48 50.37
N GLN A 94 28.36 24.94 50.77
CA GLN A 94 27.41 25.48 49.81
C GLN A 94 28.04 26.68 49.10
N THR A 95 28.48 26.48 47.86
CA THR A 95 28.65 27.56 46.88
C THR A 95 27.56 27.37 45.84
N SER A 96 26.49 28.15 45.99
CA SER A 96 25.52 28.35 44.92
C SER A 96 26.21 29.22 43.85
N GLU A 97 27.14 28.65 43.08
CA GLU A 97 27.64 29.31 41.88
C GLU A 97 26.54 29.30 40.83
N GLN A 98 26.02 30.49 40.56
CA GLN A 98 25.03 30.70 39.53
C GLN A 98 25.72 30.49 38.16
N PRO A 99 25.19 29.62 37.29
CA PRO A 99 25.87 29.27 36.03
C PRO A 99 26.15 30.51 35.20
N THR A 100 27.36 30.58 34.65
CA THR A 100 27.79 31.72 33.84
C THR A 100 26.89 31.86 32.60
N SER A 101 26.71 33.08 32.09
CA SER A 101 25.86 33.33 30.91
C SER A 101 26.25 32.45 29.70
N ALA A 102 27.54 32.12 29.57
CA ALA A 102 28.04 31.23 28.53
C ALA A 102 27.60 29.77 28.73
N GLU A 103 27.68 29.24 29.97
CA GLU A 103 27.20 27.89 30.31
C GLU A 103 25.68 27.76 30.10
N LEU A 104 24.91 28.77 30.49
CA LEU A 104 23.46 28.80 30.26
C LEU A 104 23.11 28.74 28.76
N LYS A 105 23.85 29.47 27.92
CA LYS A 105 23.68 29.42 26.46
C LYS A 105 24.03 28.03 25.90
N SER A 106 25.09 27.40 26.39
CA SER A 106 25.47 26.04 26.00
C SER A 106 24.38 25.03 26.35
N LEU A 107 23.87 25.06 27.59
CA LEU A 107 22.82 24.14 28.04
C LEU A 107 21.52 24.30 27.24
N LEU A 108 21.17 25.53 26.85
CA LEU A 108 20.03 25.78 25.96
C LEU A 108 20.26 25.21 24.56
N ALA A 109 21.46 25.40 23.99
CA ALA A 109 21.82 24.82 22.70
C ALA A 109 21.79 23.28 22.72
N ASP A 110 22.32 22.66 23.78
CA ASP A 110 22.29 21.20 23.96
C ASP A 110 20.86 20.67 24.11
N LYS A 111 20.01 21.39 24.85
CA LYS A 111 18.59 21.06 24.98
C LYS A 111 17.88 21.11 23.62
N GLU A 112 18.07 22.16 22.82
CA GLU A 112 17.47 22.23 21.49
C GLU A 112 18.07 21.18 20.53
N ARG A 113 19.38 20.91 20.59
CA ARG A 113 20.02 19.83 19.82
C ARG A 113 19.43 18.47 20.17
N SER A 114 19.26 18.15 21.45
CA SER A 114 18.67 16.88 21.89
C SER A 114 17.22 16.71 21.42
N LYS A 115 16.45 17.81 21.38
CA LYS A 115 15.07 17.84 20.87
C LYS A 115 15.02 17.63 19.36
N LEU A 116 15.95 18.23 18.60
CA LEU A 116 16.08 17.99 17.16
C LEU A 116 16.48 16.55 16.87
N LEU A 117 17.44 15.99 17.62
CA LEU A 117 17.85 14.60 17.50
C LEU A 117 16.69 13.63 17.77
N ARG A 118 15.86 13.93 18.78
CA ARG A 118 14.66 13.15 19.06
C ARG A 118 13.64 13.22 17.91
N LYS A 119 13.38 14.42 17.37
CA LYS A 119 12.48 14.57 16.22
C LYS A 119 13.00 13.85 14.97
N LEU A 120 14.30 13.93 14.72
CA LEU A 120 14.95 13.24 13.61
C LEU A 120 14.85 11.72 13.78
N SER A 121 15.05 11.20 14.99
CA SER A 121 14.93 9.75 15.24
C SER A 121 13.49 9.28 15.10
N GLU A 122 12.50 10.03 15.60
CA GLU A 122 11.07 9.77 15.43
C GLU A 122 10.68 9.77 13.95
N ALA A 123 11.10 10.79 13.18
CA ALA A 123 10.85 10.88 11.74
C ALA A 123 11.50 9.71 10.98
N ASN A 124 12.72 9.33 11.33
CA ASN A 124 13.42 8.19 10.71
C ASN A 124 12.74 6.85 11.03
N GLN A 125 12.23 6.67 12.25
CA GLN A 125 11.43 5.49 12.60
C GLN A 125 10.15 5.44 11.77
N HIS A 126 9.46 6.58 11.62
CA HIS A 126 8.26 6.67 10.81
C HIS A 126 8.53 6.36 9.34
N ASN A 127 9.59 6.92 8.75
CA ASN A 127 10.01 6.63 7.38
C ASN A 127 10.32 5.14 7.17
N ARG A 128 11.01 4.49 8.12
CA ARG A 128 11.26 3.04 8.06
C ARG A 128 9.95 2.23 8.12
N PHE A 129 9.00 2.65 8.95
CA PHE A 129 7.69 2.01 9.02
C PHE A 129 6.91 2.16 7.71
N LEU A 130 6.84 3.37 7.14
CA LEU A 130 6.17 3.62 5.87
C LEU A 130 6.79 2.84 4.71
N LYS A 131 8.13 2.77 4.64
CA LYS A 131 8.83 1.96 3.63
C LYS A 131 8.44 0.48 3.71
N ARG A 132 8.37 -0.09 4.93
CA ARG A 132 7.91 -1.47 5.13
C ARG A 132 6.45 -1.66 4.72
N GLN A 133 5.58 -0.71 5.06
CA GLN A 133 4.17 -0.76 4.65
C GLN A 133 4.00 -0.69 3.14
N SER A 134 4.81 0.11 2.44
CA SER A 134 4.83 0.15 0.98
C SER A 134 5.22 -1.20 0.41
N GLN A 135 6.32 -1.79 0.87
CA GLN A 135 6.81 -3.09 0.41
C GLN A 135 5.76 -4.19 0.58
N ILE A 136 5.09 -4.26 1.74
CA ILE A 136 4.02 -5.24 1.98
C ILE A 136 2.85 -5.07 0.99
N LYS A 137 2.47 -3.82 0.68
CA LYS A 137 1.41 -3.55 -0.30
C LYS A 137 1.83 -3.93 -1.72
N ASP A 138 3.09 -3.68 -2.07
CA ASP A 138 3.66 -4.05 -3.37
C ASP A 138 3.70 -5.58 -3.53
N ASP A 139 4.13 -6.32 -2.50
CA ASP A 139 4.15 -7.79 -2.48
C ASP A 139 2.73 -8.37 -2.60
N ALA A 140 1.77 -7.80 -1.86
CA ALA A 140 0.37 -8.20 -1.96
C ALA A 140 -0.19 -7.96 -3.37
N ALA A 141 0.16 -6.83 -4.01
CA ALA A 141 -0.25 -6.55 -5.38
C ALA A 141 0.36 -7.54 -6.39
N VAL A 142 1.61 -7.97 -6.21
CA VAL A 142 2.22 -9.03 -7.03
C VAL A 142 1.46 -10.35 -6.86
N LYS A 143 1.09 -10.72 -5.64
CA LYS A 143 0.29 -11.93 -5.38
C LYS A 143 -1.07 -11.89 -6.09
N PHE A 144 -1.83 -10.80 -5.91
CA PHE A 144 -3.15 -10.67 -6.53
C PHE A 144 -3.08 -10.70 -8.06
N ARG A 145 -2.02 -10.15 -8.67
CA ARG A 145 -1.81 -10.24 -10.12
C ARG A 145 -1.61 -11.68 -10.58
N SER A 146 -0.80 -12.46 -9.87
CA SER A 146 -0.58 -13.86 -10.22
C SER A 146 -1.87 -14.69 -10.11
N GLU A 147 -2.70 -14.44 -9.09
CA GLU A 147 -4.01 -15.09 -8.93
C GLU A 147 -4.97 -14.69 -10.06
N LEU A 148 -4.98 -13.42 -10.43
CA LEU A 148 -5.82 -12.91 -11.52
C LEU A 148 -5.41 -13.47 -12.90
N ALA A 149 -4.12 -13.69 -13.15
CA ALA A 149 -3.64 -14.33 -14.38
C ALA A 149 -4.08 -15.81 -14.46
N VAL A 150 -4.13 -16.53 -13.33
CA VAL A 150 -4.65 -17.90 -13.29
C VAL A 150 -6.16 -17.92 -13.59
N LEU A 151 -6.92 -16.99 -13.00
CA LEU A 151 -8.37 -16.88 -13.25
C LEU A 151 -8.70 -16.50 -14.70
N GLU A 152 -7.88 -15.67 -15.34
CA GLU A 152 -8.00 -15.34 -16.76
C GLU A 152 -7.89 -16.60 -17.63
N LEU A 153 -6.86 -17.43 -17.39
CA LEU A 153 -6.66 -18.69 -18.13
C LEU A 153 -7.81 -19.68 -17.91
N GLU A 154 -8.31 -19.80 -16.68
CA GLU A 154 -9.48 -20.63 -16.38
C GLU A 154 -10.73 -20.12 -17.12
N LEU A 155 -10.96 -18.81 -17.15
CA LEU A 155 -12.08 -18.21 -17.85
C LEU A 155 -11.96 -18.40 -19.37
N GLN A 156 -10.76 -18.26 -19.93
CA GLN A 156 -10.49 -18.52 -21.34
C GLN A 156 -10.78 -19.99 -21.70
N ALA A 157 -10.40 -20.94 -20.84
CA ALA A 157 -10.74 -22.35 -21.03
C ALA A 157 -12.26 -22.59 -20.97
N LEU A 158 -12.97 -21.95 -20.04
CA LEU A 158 -14.43 -22.03 -19.96
C LEU A 158 -15.14 -21.43 -21.19
N VAL A 159 -14.62 -20.33 -21.74
CA VAL A 159 -15.10 -19.76 -22.99
C VAL A 159 -14.92 -20.77 -24.12
N GLY A 160 -13.73 -21.38 -24.28
CA GLY A 160 -13.48 -22.39 -25.31
C GLY A 160 -14.44 -23.60 -25.21
N LEU A 161 -14.68 -24.12 -24.00
CA LEU A 161 -15.67 -25.19 -23.79
C LEU A 161 -17.09 -24.74 -24.16
N ALA A 162 -17.46 -23.50 -23.85
CA ALA A 162 -18.77 -22.95 -24.20
C ALA A 162 -18.92 -22.72 -25.72
N GLU A 163 -17.84 -22.36 -26.42
CA GLU A 163 -17.79 -22.27 -27.88
C GLU A 163 -18.02 -23.63 -28.53
N GLU A 164 -17.33 -24.67 -28.06
CA GLU A 164 -17.55 -26.04 -28.52
C GLU A 164 -19.01 -26.45 -28.35
N ILE A 165 -19.57 -26.27 -27.14
CA ILE A 165 -20.98 -26.58 -26.82
C ILE A 165 -21.96 -25.78 -27.68
N ALA A 166 -21.63 -24.54 -28.02
CA ALA A 166 -22.47 -23.70 -28.89
C ALA A 166 -22.40 -24.12 -30.37
N ASN A 167 -21.29 -24.73 -30.80
CA ASN A 167 -21.07 -25.21 -32.16
C ASN A 167 -21.65 -26.62 -32.40
N PHE A 168 -21.87 -27.42 -31.35
CA PHE A 168 -22.57 -28.70 -31.47
C PHE A 168 -24.06 -28.53 -31.81
N ASP A 169 -24.66 -29.59 -32.35
CA ASP A 169 -26.10 -29.64 -32.63
C ASP A 169 -26.92 -29.35 -31.36
N ILE A 170 -27.94 -28.52 -31.52
CA ILE A 170 -28.81 -28.11 -30.41
C ILE A 170 -29.58 -29.34 -29.90
N PRO A 171 -29.37 -29.78 -28.63
CA PRO A 171 -30.10 -30.89 -28.06
C PRO A 171 -31.61 -30.65 -28.09
N ALA A 172 -32.38 -31.70 -28.40
CA ALA A 172 -33.83 -31.65 -28.39
C ALA A 172 -34.35 -31.21 -27.01
N GLY A 173 -35.25 -30.22 -26.99
CA GLY A 173 -35.77 -29.64 -25.74
C GLY A 173 -34.91 -28.53 -25.13
N SER A 174 -33.85 -28.07 -25.81
CA SER A 174 -33.04 -26.94 -25.34
C SER A 174 -33.88 -25.68 -25.13
N ARG A 175 -33.81 -25.13 -23.91
CA ARG A 175 -34.51 -23.88 -23.57
C ARG A 175 -33.90 -22.69 -24.30
N LYS A 176 -34.73 -21.68 -24.58
CA LYS A 176 -34.29 -20.37 -25.06
C LYS A 176 -34.32 -19.34 -23.93
N VAL A 177 -33.35 -18.45 -23.91
CA VAL A 177 -33.25 -17.29 -23.01
C VAL A 177 -33.09 -16.06 -23.89
N ASN A 178 -34.00 -15.09 -23.80
CA ASN A 178 -34.01 -13.88 -24.63
C ASN A 178 -33.90 -14.18 -26.15
N GLY A 179 -34.58 -15.24 -26.62
CA GLY A 179 -34.57 -15.64 -28.04
C GLY A 179 -33.34 -16.43 -28.50
N LYS A 180 -32.27 -16.51 -27.70
CA LYS A 180 -31.07 -17.34 -27.96
C LYS A 180 -31.18 -18.69 -27.27
N TYR A 181 -30.58 -19.74 -27.83
CA TYR A 181 -30.46 -21.03 -27.13
C TYR A 181 -29.55 -20.90 -25.91
N ILE A 182 -29.81 -21.70 -24.87
CA ILE A 182 -29.06 -21.63 -23.60
C ILE A 182 -27.53 -21.72 -23.82
N GLN A 183 -27.08 -22.55 -24.77
CA GLN A 183 -25.67 -22.73 -25.11
C GLN A 183 -25.06 -21.42 -25.62
N SER A 184 -25.64 -20.87 -26.70
CA SER A 184 -25.21 -19.58 -27.27
C SER A 184 -25.34 -18.41 -26.29
N HIS A 185 -26.34 -18.44 -25.40
CA HIS A 185 -26.51 -17.39 -24.39
C HIS A 185 -25.44 -17.47 -23.30
N LEU A 186 -25.04 -18.69 -22.88
CA LEU A 186 -23.94 -18.89 -21.94
C LEU A 186 -22.62 -18.39 -22.52
N LEU A 187 -22.31 -18.76 -23.76
CA LEU A 187 -21.12 -18.31 -24.47
C LEU A 187 -21.03 -16.78 -24.48
N SER A 188 -22.05 -16.08 -24.97
CA SER A 188 -22.06 -14.60 -25.00
C SER A 188 -21.88 -13.96 -23.62
N ARG A 189 -22.33 -14.62 -22.55
CA ARG A 189 -22.13 -14.11 -21.18
C ARG A 189 -20.71 -14.35 -20.68
N LEU A 190 -20.10 -15.47 -21.01
CA LEU A 190 -18.71 -15.76 -20.65
C LEU A 190 -17.75 -14.87 -21.41
N GLU A 191 -17.95 -14.67 -22.72
CA GLU A 191 -17.20 -13.70 -23.54
C GLU A 191 -17.27 -12.29 -22.92
N ALA A 192 -18.47 -11.82 -22.57
CA ALA A 192 -18.63 -10.50 -21.94
C ALA A 192 -17.92 -10.37 -20.59
N VAL A 193 -17.83 -11.45 -19.80
CA VAL A 193 -17.08 -11.47 -18.54
C VAL A 193 -15.58 -11.48 -18.82
N HIS A 194 -15.14 -12.30 -19.77
CA HIS A 194 -13.74 -12.38 -20.21
C HIS A 194 -13.24 -11.03 -20.71
N ASP A 195 -13.97 -10.37 -21.60
CA ASP A 195 -13.61 -9.05 -22.12
C ASP A 195 -13.50 -8.00 -21.00
N LYS A 196 -14.42 -8.04 -20.02
CA LYS A 196 -14.37 -7.14 -18.88
C LYS A 196 -13.16 -7.39 -18.00
N VAL A 197 -12.82 -8.65 -17.75
CA VAL A 197 -11.60 -9.02 -17.00
C VAL A 197 -10.38 -8.55 -17.79
N MET A 198 -10.29 -8.83 -19.08
CA MET A 198 -9.19 -8.41 -19.96
C MET A 198 -8.95 -6.89 -19.93
N VAL A 199 -10.01 -6.08 -19.94
CA VAL A 199 -9.89 -4.61 -19.79
C VAL A 199 -9.26 -4.26 -18.44
N GLN A 200 -9.70 -4.88 -17.34
CA GLN A 200 -9.14 -4.63 -16.01
C GLN A 200 -7.68 -5.07 -15.90
N ILE A 201 -7.30 -6.18 -16.55
CA ILE A 201 -5.92 -6.65 -16.60
C ILE A 201 -5.03 -5.62 -17.30
N LYS A 202 -5.45 -5.15 -18.48
CA LYS A 202 -4.73 -4.12 -19.24
C LYS A 202 -4.55 -2.84 -18.42
N ASP A 203 -5.59 -2.42 -17.70
CA ASP A 203 -5.48 -1.26 -16.80
C ASP A 203 -4.43 -1.49 -15.71
N ILE A 204 -4.39 -2.67 -15.09
CA ILE A 204 -3.40 -3.02 -14.06
C ILE A 204 -1.98 -3.09 -14.65
N GLU A 205 -1.83 -3.60 -15.87
CA GLU A 205 -0.56 -3.68 -16.58
C GLU A 205 -0.03 -2.30 -16.97
N SER A 206 -0.91 -1.38 -17.37
CA SER A 206 -0.54 0.01 -17.67
C SER A 206 0.05 0.73 -16.45
N LEU A 207 -0.30 0.30 -15.24
CA LEU A 207 0.21 0.85 -13.98
C LEU A 207 1.51 0.19 -13.51
N ARG A 208 2.05 -0.78 -14.25
CA ARG A 208 3.24 -1.53 -13.87
C ARG A 208 4.49 -0.64 -13.99
N PRO A 209 5.31 -0.50 -12.93
CA PRO A 209 6.61 0.15 -13.05
C PRO A 209 7.52 -0.61 -14.03
N ARG A 210 8.21 0.13 -14.89
CA ARG A 210 9.22 -0.32 -15.85
C ARG A 210 10.59 0.19 -15.43
N GLU A 211 11.61 -0.62 -15.66
CA GLU A 211 13.00 -0.26 -15.42
C GLU A 211 13.55 0.47 -16.65
N ILE A 212 14.06 1.68 -16.45
CA ILE A 212 14.58 2.55 -17.51
C ILE A 212 15.98 2.98 -17.14
N ALA A 213 16.92 2.69 -18.04
CA ALA A 213 18.28 3.19 -17.93
C ALA A 213 18.32 4.64 -18.46
N VAL A 214 18.62 5.57 -17.57
CA VAL A 214 18.89 6.97 -17.90
C VAL A 214 20.38 7.18 -17.83
N HIS A 215 20.94 7.94 -18.77
CA HIS A 215 22.36 8.26 -18.79
C HIS A 215 22.60 9.76 -18.91
N TRP A 216 23.80 10.15 -18.51
CA TRP A 216 24.32 11.51 -18.68
C TRP A 216 25.79 11.39 -19.04
N VAL A 217 26.25 12.16 -20.03
CA VAL A 217 27.63 12.11 -20.51
C VAL A 217 28.27 13.48 -20.32
N GLY A 218 29.44 13.52 -19.67
CA GLY A 218 30.21 14.74 -19.49
C GLY A 218 31.30 14.61 -18.43
N MET A 219 32.01 15.72 -18.21
CA MET A 219 33.01 15.82 -17.14
C MET A 219 32.30 16.21 -15.85
N ALA A 220 32.23 15.26 -14.91
CA ALA A 220 31.62 15.46 -13.60
C ALA A 220 32.25 14.54 -12.56
N GLU A 221 32.15 14.91 -11.29
CA GLU A 221 32.48 14.01 -10.18
C GLU A 221 31.27 13.22 -9.72
N ASN A 222 30.17 13.91 -9.41
CA ASN A 222 28.93 13.33 -8.91
C ASN A 222 27.75 13.82 -9.74
N VAL A 223 26.93 12.88 -10.20
CA VAL A 223 25.72 13.17 -10.97
C VAL A 223 24.53 12.51 -10.29
N GLN A 224 23.48 13.30 -10.11
CA GLN A 224 22.21 12.86 -9.53
C GLN A 224 21.08 13.28 -10.46
N ILE A 225 20.17 12.36 -10.76
CA ILE A 225 18.96 12.65 -11.52
C ILE A 225 17.82 13.04 -10.58
N MET A 226 17.19 14.17 -10.84
CA MET A 226 16.01 14.67 -10.14
C MET A 226 14.85 14.72 -11.11
N GLY A 227 13.61 14.59 -10.63
CA GLY A 227 12.48 14.75 -11.52
C GLY A 227 11.12 14.77 -10.85
N SER A 228 10.07 14.89 -11.66
CA SER A 228 8.69 14.90 -11.20
C SER A 228 8.23 13.55 -10.61
N PHE A 229 8.97 12.47 -10.89
CA PHE A 229 8.64 11.12 -10.40
C PHE A 229 8.67 10.99 -8.87
N ASP A 230 9.47 11.80 -8.17
CA ASP A 230 9.54 11.86 -6.71
C ASP A 230 9.18 13.25 -6.16
N GLY A 231 8.58 14.10 -6.99
CA GLY A 231 8.25 15.48 -6.65
C GLY A 231 9.47 16.37 -6.42
N TRP A 232 10.59 16.12 -7.11
CA TRP A 232 11.83 16.90 -7.03
C TRP A 232 12.48 16.89 -5.64
N SER A 233 12.40 15.76 -4.92
CA SER A 233 12.78 15.72 -3.51
C SER A 233 14.16 15.10 -3.25
N HIS A 234 14.37 13.85 -3.62
CA HIS A 234 15.58 13.09 -3.30
C HIS A 234 16.39 12.72 -4.54
N GLY A 235 15.74 12.49 -5.68
CA GLY A 235 16.39 11.98 -6.89
C GLY A 235 17.08 10.63 -6.72
N GLU A 236 17.86 10.24 -7.72
CA GLU A 236 18.65 9.00 -7.75
C GLU A 236 20.10 9.32 -8.13
N ALA A 237 21.07 8.78 -7.39
CA ALA A 237 22.48 8.95 -7.72
C ALA A 237 22.85 8.09 -8.93
N MET A 238 23.62 8.64 -9.85
CA MET A 238 24.06 7.93 -11.05
C MET A 238 25.43 7.28 -10.83
N SER A 239 25.58 6.05 -11.30
CA SER A 239 26.83 5.30 -11.25
C SER A 239 27.73 5.74 -12.40
N ARG A 240 29.01 6.01 -12.11
CA ARG A 240 30.00 6.35 -13.13
C ARG A 240 30.47 5.09 -13.86
N GLU A 241 30.31 5.09 -15.17
CA GLU A 241 30.90 4.13 -16.10
C GLU A 241 32.16 4.75 -16.72
N TYR A 242 33.29 4.07 -16.56
CA TYR A 242 34.57 4.52 -17.13
C TYR A 242 34.58 4.28 -18.64
N SER A 243 34.40 5.35 -19.42
CA SER A 243 34.46 5.32 -20.89
C SER A 243 35.47 6.36 -21.41
N GLY A 244 36.76 6.16 -21.16
CA GLY A 244 37.83 7.01 -21.72
C GLY A 244 37.78 8.46 -21.23
N ASP A 245 37.96 9.41 -22.15
CA ASP A 245 38.15 10.85 -21.86
C ASP A 245 36.89 11.57 -21.31
N TYR A 246 35.71 10.98 -21.50
CA TYR A 246 34.44 11.47 -20.96
C TYR A 246 33.80 10.39 -20.07
N ALA A 247 33.35 10.78 -18.87
CA ALA A 247 32.64 9.87 -18.00
C ALA A 247 31.17 9.75 -18.43
N ARG A 248 30.69 8.52 -18.58
CA ARG A 248 29.26 8.23 -18.73
C ARG A 248 28.72 7.91 -17.35
N PHE A 249 27.58 8.48 -16.99
CA PHE A 249 26.87 8.20 -15.76
C PHE A 249 25.56 7.52 -16.12
N SER A 250 25.20 6.45 -15.41
CA SER A 250 23.97 5.70 -15.65
C SER A 250 23.20 5.45 -14.36
N ALA A 251 21.86 5.45 -14.44
CA ALA A 251 20.97 5.08 -13.35
C ALA A 251 19.77 4.30 -13.90
N THR A 252 19.33 3.31 -13.14
CA THR A 252 18.13 2.51 -13.47
C THR A 252 16.97 2.98 -12.62
N LEU A 253 16.01 3.66 -13.24
CA LEU A 253 14.81 4.16 -12.57
C LEU A 253 13.64 3.18 -12.74
N LYS A 254 12.84 2.99 -11.69
CA LYS A 254 11.60 2.20 -11.70
C LYS A 254 10.39 3.13 -11.79
N LEU A 255 9.95 3.44 -13.00
CA LEU A 255 8.90 4.43 -13.26
C LEU A 255 7.67 3.79 -13.89
N ARG A 256 6.48 4.30 -13.61
CA ARG A 256 5.27 3.86 -14.31
C ARG A 256 5.24 4.45 -15.73
N PRO A 257 4.52 3.83 -16.69
CA PRO A 257 4.25 4.46 -17.97
C PRO A 257 3.68 5.87 -17.81
N GLY A 258 4.23 6.82 -18.55
CA GLY A 258 3.93 8.23 -18.38
C GLY A 258 5.02 9.16 -18.92
N SER A 259 4.77 10.46 -18.83
CA SER A 259 5.77 11.50 -19.14
C SER A 259 6.26 12.13 -17.84
N TYR A 260 7.57 12.19 -17.68
CA TYR A 260 8.23 12.77 -16.51
C TYR A 260 9.13 13.92 -16.94
N GLU A 261 9.20 14.94 -16.10
CA GLU A 261 10.19 15.99 -16.22
C GLU A 261 11.38 15.62 -15.35
N ILE A 262 12.59 15.73 -15.91
CA ILE A 262 13.83 15.37 -15.23
C ILE A 262 14.87 16.47 -15.42
N LYS A 263 15.83 16.54 -14.50
CA LYS A 263 17.00 17.42 -14.59
C LYS A 263 18.17 16.78 -13.84
N PHE A 264 19.38 17.09 -14.26
CA PHE A 264 20.58 16.52 -13.68
C PHE A 264 21.22 17.54 -12.73
N LEU A 265 21.55 17.09 -11.53
CA LEU A 265 22.38 17.81 -10.59
C LEU A 265 23.80 17.28 -10.72
N VAL A 266 24.68 18.07 -11.34
CA VAL A 266 26.05 17.72 -11.69
C VAL A 266 26.98 18.56 -10.84
N ASP A 267 27.70 17.95 -9.90
CA ASP A 267 28.60 18.64 -8.95
C ASP A 267 27.93 19.82 -8.21
N GLY A 268 26.62 19.69 -7.94
CA GLY A 268 25.81 20.73 -7.28
C GLY A 268 25.19 21.76 -8.22
N GLU A 269 25.45 21.71 -9.52
CA GLU A 269 24.87 22.58 -10.53
C GLU A 269 23.77 21.90 -11.34
N TRP A 270 22.69 22.64 -11.62
CA TRP A 270 21.58 22.14 -12.43
C TRP A 270 21.94 22.17 -13.92
N LYS A 271 21.97 21.01 -14.57
CA LYS A 271 22.28 20.86 -15.99
C LYS A 271 21.18 20.09 -16.73
N LEU A 272 21.03 20.45 -18.00
CA LEU A 272 20.19 19.72 -18.96
C LEU A 272 21.09 18.78 -19.77
N SER A 273 20.56 17.62 -20.11
CA SER A 273 21.21 16.71 -21.06
C SER A 273 20.73 17.00 -22.48
N SER A 274 21.64 16.94 -23.45
CA SER A 274 21.31 17.04 -24.88
C SER A 274 20.68 15.76 -25.43
N GLU A 275 20.77 14.64 -24.70
CA GLU A 275 20.25 13.34 -25.12
C GLU A 275 18.73 13.21 -24.93
N TYR A 276 18.12 14.12 -24.16
CA TYR A 276 16.70 14.09 -23.83
C TYR A 276 16.00 15.34 -24.36
N PRO A 277 14.78 15.22 -24.91
CA PRO A 277 14.00 16.38 -25.34
C PRO A 277 13.84 17.40 -24.21
N ILE A 278 13.89 18.68 -24.53
CA ILE A 278 13.71 19.76 -23.55
C ILE A 278 12.25 20.21 -23.56
N THR A 279 11.72 20.57 -22.40
CA THR A 279 10.37 21.12 -22.19
C THR A 279 10.44 22.29 -21.21
N GLY A 280 9.55 23.27 -21.36
CA GLY A 280 9.51 24.50 -20.56
C GLY A 280 10.20 25.68 -21.22
N GLU A 281 10.12 26.85 -20.57
CA GLU A 281 10.64 28.12 -21.09
C GLU A 281 11.61 28.78 -20.11
N GLY A 282 12.71 29.34 -20.62
CA GLY A 282 13.67 30.10 -19.81
C GLY A 282 14.28 29.31 -18.64
N LEU A 283 14.07 29.80 -17.42
CA LEU A 283 14.67 29.23 -16.20
C LEU A 283 14.01 27.92 -15.73
N THR A 284 12.81 27.61 -16.23
CA THR A 284 12.09 26.36 -15.88
C THR A 284 12.27 25.28 -16.93
N GLN A 285 13.33 25.36 -17.75
CA GLN A 285 13.66 24.31 -18.70
C GLN A 285 14.07 23.03 -17.96
N ASN A 286 13.43 21.93 -18.35
CA ASN A 286 13.63 20.57 -17.87
C ASN A 286 13.78 19.62 -19.07
N ASN A 287 14.42 18.47 -18.87
CA ASN A 287 14.38 17.39 -19.84
C ASN A 287 13.08 16.59 -19.68
N LYS A 288 12.59 15.98 -20.75
CA LYS A 288 11.41 15.12 -20.76
C LYS A 288 11.82 13.66 -20.94
N LEU A 289 11.37 12.81 -20.03
CA LEU A 289 11.52 11.37 -20.07
C LEU A 289 10.16 10.73 -20.33
N ALA A 290 10.01 10.07 -21.48
CA ALA A 290 8.82 9.29 -21.78
C ALA A 290 9.05 7.82 -21.41
N VAL A 291 8.09 7.25 -20.69
CA VAL A 291 8.04 5.84 -20.32
C VAL A 291 6.85 5.23 -21.02
N GLU A 292 7.13 4.34 -21.97
CA GLU A 292 6.14 3.51 -22.65
C GLU A 292 5.99 2.18 -21.93
#